data_AF-A0A2G1Y8M1-F1
#
_entry.id   AF-A0A2G1Y8M1-F1
#
_cell.length_a   1.000
_cell.length_b   1.000
_cell.length_c   1.000
_cell.angle_alpha   90.00
_cell.angle_beta   90.00
_cell.angle_gamma   90.00
#
_symmetry.space_group_name_H-M   'P 1'
#
loop_
_entity.id
_entity.type
_entity.pdbx_description
1 polymer ?
#
loop_
_entity_poly.entity_id
_entity_poly.type
_entity_poly.pdbx_seq_one_letter_code
_entity_poly.pdbx_strand_id
1 'polypeptide(L)'
;MLAKCNIGEMMKYLFVIMVLLVGQSAFAKTVVYEFDIAKQILNKTGMPVEGMTIDGGTPGPVIEATEGDILRVTFNNKMDVQTSIHWHGILLPNEQDGVPILTTSPIATGSSHTFEYPIIQSGTYWYHSHTGLQEQ
;
A
#
# COMPACT_ATOMS: atom_id res chain seq x y z
N MET A 1 -52.17 -31.46 -11.88
CA MET A 1 -51.81 -31.37 -10.45
C MET A 1 -51.05 -30.06 -10.27
N LEU A 2 -51.74 -28.98 -9.90
CA LEU A 2 -51.16 -27.63 -9.83
C LEU A 2 -50.48 -27.45 -8.47
N ALA A 3 -49.16 -27.29 -8.47
CA ALA A 3 -48.40 -26.96 -7.28
C ALA A 3 -48.88 -25.61 -6.73
N LYS A 4 -49.52 -25.62 -5.56
CA LYS A 4 -49.88 -24.39 -4.84
C LYS A 4 -48.58 -23.70 -4.42
N CYS A 5 -48.21 -22.62 -5.10
CA CYS A 5 -47.12 -21.76 -4.68
C CYS A 5 -47.51 -21.10 -3.35
N ASN A 6 -46.86 -21.49 -2.25
CA ASN A 6 -47.12 -20.95 -0.93
C ASN A 6 -46.35 -19.63 -0.77
N ILE A 7 -47.02 -18.52 -1.09
CA ILE A 7 -46.48 -17.16 -1.03
C ILE A 7 -45.83 -16.82 0.32
N GLY A 8 -46.31 -17.38 1.44
CA GLY A 8 -45.71 -17.16 2.76
C GLY A 8 -44.34 -17.82 2.93
N GLU A 9 -44.14 -19.01 2.35
CA GLU A 9 -42.83 -19.68 2.31
C GLU A 9 -41.88 -18.89 1.40
N MET A 10 -42.34 -18.51 0.20
CA MET A 10 -41.56 -17.73 -0.76
C MET A 10 -41.07 -16.40 -0.16
N MET A 11 -41.90 -15.73 0.63
CA MET A 11 -41.56 -14.46 1.29
C MET A 11 -40.56 -14.63 2.44
N LYS A 12 -40.56 -15.78 3.14
CA LYS A 12 -39.52 -16.12 4.12
C LYS A 12 -38.17 -16.36 3.45
N TYR A 13 -38.13 -17.10 2.34
CA TYR A 13 -36.89 -17.30 1.59
C TYR A 13 -36.36 -15.98 1.01
N LEU A 14 -37.25 -15.11 0.50
CA LEU A 14 -36.85 -13.77 0.03
C LEU A 14 -36.23 -12.94 1.15
N PHE A 15 -36.81 -12.98 2.35
CA PHE A 15 -36.30 -12.27 3.52
C PHE A 15 -34.94 -12.83 3.98
N VAL A 16 -34.77 -14.16 3.99
CA VAL A 16 -33.50 -14.82 4.32
C VAL A 16 -32.41 -14.49 3.28
N ILE A 17 -32.74 -14.48 1.99
CA ILE A 17 -31.83 -14.09 0.91
C ILE A 17 -31.43 -12.61 1.04
N MET A 18 -32.37 -11.73 1.37
CA MET A 18 -32.09 -10.31 1.58
C MET A 18 -31.18 -10.10 2.80
N VAL A 19 -31.38 -10.82 3.90
CA VAL A 19 -30.48 -10.78 5.07
C VAL A 19 -29.09 -11.33 4.75
N LEU A 20 -28.99 -12.40 3.96
CA LEU A 20 -27.71 -12.96 3.50
C LEU A 20 -26.96 -12.01 2.55
N LEU A 21 -27.67 -11.21 1.73
CA LEU A 21 -27.08 -10.21 0.84
C LEU A 21 -26.64 -8.93 1.56
N VAL A 22 -27.28 -8.57 2.68
CA VAL A 22 -26.93 -7.38 3.48
C VAL A 22 -25.67 -7.60 4.33
N GLY A 23 -25.23 -8.85 4.53
CA GLY A 23 -24.08 -9.19 5.37
C GLY A 23 -22.69 -8.95 4.76
N GLN A 24 -22.58 -8.50 3.51
CA GLN A 24 -21.29 -8.26 2.85
C GLN A 24 -20.93 -6.77 2.81
N SER A 25 -20.93 -6.12 3.97
CA SER A 25 -20.24 -4.83 4.10
C SER A 25 -18.74 -5.11 4.13
N ALA A 26 -18.04 -4.91 3.01
CA ALA A 26 -16.59 -4.85 3.01
C ALA A 26 -16.18 -3.63 3.83
N PHE A 27 -15.74 -3.84 5.06
CA PHE A 27 -15.18 -2.77 5.87
C PHE A 27 -13.84 -2.34 5.24
N ALA A 28 -13.74 -1.05 4.91
CA ALA A 28 -12.45 -0.41 4.67
C ALA A 28 -11.56 -0.66 5.89
N LYS A 29 -10.51 -1.48 5.75
CA LYS A 29 -9.52 -1.68 6.83
C LYS A 29 -8.35 -0.74 6.61
N THR A 30 -7.69 -0.34 7.69
CA THR A 30 -6.38 0.28 7.58
C THR A 30 -5.32 -0.82 7.48
N VAL A 31 -4.63 -0.87 6.34
CA VAL A 31 -3.49 -1.76 6.12
C VAL A 31 -2.23 -1.00 6.49
N VAL A 32 -1.44 -1.54 7.41
CA VAL A 32 -0.29 -0.86 8.01
C VAL A 32 1.01 -1.59 7.69
N TYR A 33 2.02 -0.84 7.23
CA TYR A 33 3.39 -1.31 7.05
C TYR A 33 4.38 -0.33 7.69
N GLU A 34 5.55 -0.85 8.09
CA GLU A 34 6.68 -0.06 8.54
C GLU A 34 7.95 -0.68 7.97
N PHE A 35 8.79 0.15 7.33
CA PHE A 35 9.99 -0.29 6.63
C PHE A 35 11.20 0.56 6.99
N ASP A 36 12.36 -0.08 7.07
CA ASP A 36 13.66 0.57 7.26
C ASP A 36 14.39 0.74 5.92
N ILE A 37 14.78 1.98 5.60
CA ILE A 37 15.63 2.29 4.45
C ILE A 37 17.07 2.36 4.92
N ALA A 38 17.94 1.53 4.35
CA ALA A 38 19.34 1.43 4.75
C ALA A 38 20.27 1.13 3.56
N LYS A 39 21.55 1.50 3.69
CA LYS A 39 22.62 1.01 2.82
C LYS A 39 23.08 -0.37 3.31
N GLN A 40 23.18 -1.33 2.40
CA GLN A 40 23.65 -2.69 2.70
C GLN A 40 24.59 -3.21 1.61
N ILE A 41 25.45 -4.15 1.98
CA ILE A 41 26.23 -4.92 0.99
C ILE A 41 25.33 -5.98 0.36
N LEU A 42 25.12 -5.84 -0.93
CA LEU A 42 24.34 -6.74 -1.76
C LEU A 42 25.28 -7.57 -2.62
N ASN A 43 24.95 -8.85 -2.80
CA ASN A 43 25.71 -9.74 -3.67
C ASN A 43 24.76 -10.54 -4.59
N LYS A 44 24.14 -9.84 -5.54
CA LYS A 44 23.20 -10.44 -6.50
C LYS A 44 23.89 -11.09 -7.70
N THR A 45 25.12 -10.65 -8.02
CA THR A 45 25.87 -11.06 -9.23
C THR A 45 27.13 -11.88 -8.93
N GLY A 46 27.40 -12.20 -7.66
CA GLY A 46 28.67 -12.78 -7.21
C GLY A 46 29.74 -11.73 -6.84
N MET A 47 29.51 -10.45 -7.14
CA MET A 47 30.35 -9.33 -6.71
C MET A 47 29.62 -8.51 -5.64
N PRO A 48 30.20 -8.33 -4.44
CA PRO A 48 29.59 -7.51 -3.40
C PRO A 48 29.65 -6.03 -3.78
N VAL A 49 28.50 -5.36 -3.72
CA VAL A 49 28.35 -3.92 -3.96
C VAL A 49 27.52 -3.31 -2.83
N GLU A 50 27.81 -2.07 -2.45
CA GLU A 50 26.90 -1.33 -1.57
C GLU A 50 25.68 -0.88 -2.38
N GLY A 51 24.48 -1.05 -1.84
CA GLY A 51 23.25 -0.55 -2.43
C GLY A 51 22.26 -0.11 -1.36
N MET A 52 21.30 0.72 -1.77
CA MET A 52 20.18 1.13 -0.92
C MET A 52 19.11 0.04 -0.93
N THR A 53 18.53 -0.21 0.23
CA THR A 53 17.58 -1.29 0.46
C THR A 53 16.41 -0.79 1.28
N ILE A 54 15.29 -1.48 1.12
CA ILE A 54 14.10 -1.34 1.98
C ILE A 54 13.95 -2.70 2.65
N ASP A 55 14.00 -2.74 3.98
CA ASP A 55 14.07 -3.96 4.80
C ASP A 55 15.15 -4.96 4.35
N GLY A 56 16.31 -4.44 3.95
CA GLY A 56 17.44 -5.25 3.47
C GLY A 56 17.26 -5.89 2.09
N GLY A 57 16.15 -5.58 1.42
CA GLY A 57 15.86 -6.03 0.06
C GLY A 57 16.15 -4.97 -1.00
N THR A 58 16.67 -5.44 -2.14
CA THR A 58 16.38 -4.85 -3.46
C THR A 58 16.01 -6.01 -4.42
N PRO A 59 14.78 -6.04 -4.96
CA PRO A 59 13.64 -5.16 -4.65
C PRO A 59 13.24 -5.16 -3.17
N GLY A 60 12.57 -4.09 -2.72
CA GLY A 60 12.00 -3.99 -1.38
C GLY A 60 10.74 -4.86 -1.19
N PRO A 61 10.14 -4.89 0.02
CA PRO A 61 8.94 -5.66 0.31
C PRO A 61 7.75 -5.26 -0.57
N VAL A 62 6.89 -6.22 -0.89
CA VAL A 62 5.63 -5.94 -1.58
C VAL A 62 4.60 -5.41 -0.58
N ILE A 63 3.94 -4.30 -0.95
CA ILE A 63 2.76 -3.80 -0.26
C ILE A 63 1.53 -4.37 -0.96
N GLU A 64 0.69 -5.09 -0.22
CA GLU A 64 -0.62 -5.54 -0.69
C GLU A 64 -1.73 -4.82 0.08
N ALA A 65 -2.68 -4.23 -0.66
CA ALA A 65 -3.87 -3.58 -0.15
C ALA A 65 -5.04 -3.81 -1.14
N THR A 66 -6.28 -3.77 -0.63
CA THR A 66 -7.49 -3.92 -1.44
C THR A 66 -8.08 -2.55 -1.74
N GLU A 67 -8.68 -2.38 -2.91
CA GLU A 67 -9.47 -1.17 -3.21
C GLU A 67 -10.55 -0.96 -2.14
N GLY A 68 -10.61 0.26 -1.60
CA GLY A 68 -11.42 0.62 -0.43
C GLY A 68 -10.65 0.62 0.90
N ASP A 69 -9.46 0.03 0.99
CA ASP A 69 -8.61 0.10 2.18
C ASP A 69 -8.02 1.51 2.37
N ILE A 70 -7.62 1.83 3.61
CA ILE A 70 -6.67 2.92 3.88
C ILE A 70 -5.29 2.29 3.99
N LEU A 71 -4.37 2.69 3.13
CA LEU A 71 -2.97 2.26 3.25
C LEU A 71 -2.23 3.26 4.14
N ARG A 72 -1.54 2.77 5.17
CA ARG A 72 -0.64 3.53 6.04
C ARG A 72 0.76 2.89 6.01
N VAL A 73 1.76 3.59 5.50
CA VAL A 73 3.14 3.07 5.41
C VAL A 73 4.12 4.05 6.01
N THR A 74 4.87 3.61 7.01
CA THR A 74 5.96 4.38 7.61
C THR A 74 7.30 3.94 7.03
N PHE A 75 8.08 4.89 6.53
CA PHE A 75 9.46 4.65 6.11
C PHE A 75 10.42 5.33 7.07
N ASN A 76 11.33 4.55 7.64
CA ASN A 76 12.37 5.00 8.56
C ASN A 76 13.69 5.13 7.81
N ASN A 77 14.24 6.33 7.71
CA ASN A 77 15.52 6.54 7.05
C ASN A 77 16.68 6.25 8.01
N LYS A 78 17.32 5.09 7.85
CA LYS A 78 18.52 4.68 8.61
C LYS A 78 19.83 5.01 7.89
N MET A 79 19.77 5.66 6.73
CA MET A 79 20.94 6.06 5.96
C MET A 79 21.56 7.36 6.51
N ASP A 80 22.76 7.68 6.05
CA ASP A 80 23.48 8.93 6.32
C ASP A 80 23.08 10.09 5.40
N VAL A 81 22.16 9.85 4.46
CA VAL A 81 21.64 10.83 3.50
C VAL A 81 20.12 10.90 3.57
N GLN A 82 19.53 12.05 3.23
CA GLN A 82 18.08 12.17 3.10
C GLN A 82 17.53 11.30 1.96
N THR A 83 16.25 10.94 2.05
CA THR A 83 15.56 10.17 1.01
C THR A 83 14.12 10.65 0.83
N SER A 84 13.38 10.01 -0.06
CA SER A 84 11.96 10.19 -0.34
C SER A 84 11.38 8.88 -0.85
N ILE A 85 10.06 8.74 -0.87
CA ILE A 85 9.35 7.60 -1.45
C ILE A 85 8.19 8.13 -2.28
N HIS A 86 8.20 7.84 -3.58
CA HIS A 86 7.14 8.17 -4.52
C HIS A 86 6.36 6.90 -4.92
N TRP A 87 5.06 7.06 -5.13
CA TRP A 87 4.11 5.99 -5.46
C TRP A 87 3.79 6.00 -6.96
N HIS A 88 4.59 5.30 -7.76
CA HIS A 88 4.51 5.37 -9.21
C HIS A 88 3.19 4.78 -9.73
N GLY A 89 2.33 5.66 -10.25
CA GLY A 89 1.05 5.30 -10.87
C GLY A 89 -0.12 5.18 -9.90
N ILE A 90 0.06 5.50 -8.61
CA ILE A 90 -1.03 5.52 -7.62
C ILE A 90 -1.73 6.88 -7.64
N LEU A 91 -3.08 6.87 -7.70
CA LEU A 91 -3.89 8.06 -7.48
C LEU A 91 -4.05 8.32 -5.97
N LEU A 92 -3.50 9.43 -5.50
CA LEU A 92 -3.49 9.84 -4.10
C LEU A 92 -3.55 11.37 -3.95
N PRO A 93 -3.83 11.90 -2.74
CA PRO A 93 -3.70 13.33 -2.46
C PRO A 93 -2.27 13.83 -2.71
N ASN A 94 -2.11 15.05 -3.21
CA ASN A 94 -0.80 15.54 -3.65
C ASN A 94 0.25 15.49 -2.52
N GLU A 95 -0.12 15.78 -1.28
CA GLU A 95 0.78 15.78 -0.12
C GLU A 95 1.38 14.38 0.18
N GLN A 96 0.74 13.32 -0.33
CA GLN A 96 1.14 11.92 -0.17
C GLN A 96 2.01 11.41 -1.33
N ASP A 97 2.28 12.25 -2.34
CA ASP A 97 2.93 11.83 -3.60
C ASP A 97 4.43 11.57 -3.45
N GLY A 98 5.07 12.17 -2.45
CA GLY A 98 6.44 11.83 -2.09
C GLY A 98 7.54 12.39 -2.99
N VAL A 99 7.22 13.36 -3.85
CA VAL A 99 8.21 14.10 -4.64
C VAL A 99 8.87 15.16 -3.75
N PRO A 100 10.19 15.03 -3.46
CA PRO A 100 10.86 15.90 -2.51
C PRO A 100 10.84 17.36 -2.97
N ILE A 101 10.65 18.29 -2.03
CA ILE A 101 10.68 19.76 -2.23
C ILE A 101 9.45 20.29 -3.00
N LEU A 102 8.68 19.43 -3.69
CA LEU A 102 7.46 19.80 -4.38
C LEU A 102 6.22 19.46 -3.58
N THR A 103 6.03 18.18 -3.26
CA THR A 103 4.78 17.67 -2.68
C THR A 103 4.95 17.22 -1.24
N THR A 104 6.12 16.69 -0.90
CA THR A 104 6.40 16.10 0.41
C THR A 104 7.81 16.51 0.86
N SER A 105 8.00 16.78 2.15
CA SER A 105 9.34 17.03 2.69
C SER A 105 10.20 15.76 2.60
N PRO A 106 11.50 15.87 2.25
CA PRO A 106 12.41 14.73 2.29
C PRO A 106 12.46 14.09 3.69
N ILE A 107 12.62 12.77 3.73
CA ILE A 107 12.84 12.02 4.97
C ILE A 107 14.30 12.23 5.38
N ALA A 108 14.53 13.10 6.37
CA ALA A 108 15.85 13.39 6.89
C ALA A 108 16.53 12.13 7.48
N THR A 109 17.86 12.14 7.54
CA THR A 109 18.67 11.12 8.20
C THR A 109 18.16 10.84 9.63
N GLY A 110 17.94 9.57 9.97
CA GLY A 110 17.46 9.15 11.28
C GLY A 110 15.99 9.49 11.58
N SER A 111 15.26 10.06 10.62
CA SER A 111 13.85 10.43 10.76
C SER A 111 12.95 9.48 9.98
N SER A 112 11.64 9.61 10.20
CA SER A 112 10.63 8.77 9.55
C SER A 112 9.54 9.63 8.90
N HIS A 113 8.88 9.08 7.89
CA HIS A 113 7.69 9.67 7.29
C HIS A 113 6.61 8.61 7.10
N THR A 114 5.38 8.96 7.44
CA THR A 114 4.21 8.08 7.28
C THR A 114 3.34 8.62 6.16
N PHE A 115 3.16 7.80 5.13
CA PHE A 115 2.15 8.01 4.10
C PHE A 115 0.84 7.37 4.54
N GLU A 116 -0.27 8.06 4.34
CA GLU A 116 -1.62 7.56 4.64
C GLU A 116 -2.63 8.07 3.62
N TYR A 117 -3.22 7.15 2.83
CA TYR A 117 -4.18 7.50 1.79
C TYR A 117 -5.14 6.34 1.47
N PRO A 118 -6.34 6.64 0.95
CA PRO A 118 -7.27 5.61 0.49
C PRO A 118 -6.82 4.96 -0.81
N ILE A 119 -6.98 3.64 -0.92
CA ILE A 119 -6.79 2.91 -2.17
C ILE A 119 -8.08 2.99 -2.99
N ILE A 120 -8.04 3.73 -4.09
CA ILE A 120 -9.21 3.98 -4.97
C ILE A 120 -9.05 3.35 -6.37
N GLN A 121 -8.03 2.52 -6.55
CA GLN A 121 -7.72 1.84 -7.80
C GLN A 121 -7.11 0.46 -7.54
N SER A 122 -7.19 -0.40 -8.55
CA SER A 122 -6.55 -1.72 -8.56
C SER A 122 -5.53 -1.83 -9.69
N GLY A 123 -4.53 -2.70 -9.52
CA GLY A 123 -3.46 -2.90 -10.49
C GLY A 123 -2.12 -3.27 -9.84
N THR A 124 -1.07 -3.28 -10.65
CA THR A 124 0.32 -3.49 -10.19
C THR A 124 1.10 -2.20 -10.39
N TYR A 125 1.62 -1.67 -9.29
CA TYR A 125 2.35 -0.42 -9.21
C TYR A 125 3.67 -0.65 -8.47
N TRP A 126 4.46 0.39 -8.32
CA TRP A 126 5.74 0.31 -7.63
C TRP A 126 6.01 1.60 -6.89
N TYR A 127 6.85 1.51 -5.86
CA TYR A 127 7.30 2.67 -5.09
C TYR A 127 8.82 2.73 -5.17
N HIS A 128 9.35 3.95 -5.25
CA HIS A 128 10.79 4.18 -5.40
C HIS A 128 11.18 5.53 -4.82
N SER A 129 12.48 5.74 -4.60
CA SER A 129 12.95 7.07 -4.22
C SER A 129 12.86 8.05 -5.39
N HIS A 130 12.52 9.30 -5.09
CA HIS A 130 12.57 10.40 -6.05
C HIS A 130 13.67 11.43 -5.66
N THR A 131 14.61 11.02 -4.80
CA THR A 131 15.74 11.86 -4.34
C THR A 131 17.00 11.51 -5.10
N GLY A 132 17.54 12.45 -5.89
CA GLY A 132 18.83 12.28 -6.56
C GLY A 132 18.83 11.05 -7.48
N LEU A 133 19.83 10.18 -7.31
CA LEU A 133 19.99 8.93 -8.08
C LEU A 133 19.58 7.68 -7.26
N GLN A 134 18.79 7.84 -6.21
CA GLN A 134 18.45 6.75 -5.27
C GLN A 134 17.46 5.71 -5.83
N GLU A 135 16.95 5.90 -7.05
CA GLU A 135 16.10 4.93 -7.75
C GLU A 135 16.90 3.85 -8.52
N GLN A 136 18.22 4.00 -8.63
CA GLN A 136 19.11 3.15 -9.44
C GLN A 136 19.61 1.90 -8.72
#